data_AF-E0S533-F1
#
_entry.id   AF-E0S533-F1
#
_cell.length_a   1.000
_cell.length_b   1.000
_cell.length_c   1.000
_cell.angle_alpha   90.00
_cell.angle_beta   90.00
_cell.angle_gamma   90.00
#
_symmetry.space_group_name_H-M   'P 1'
#
loop_
_entity.id
_entity.type
_entity.pdbx_description
1 polymer ?
#
loop_
_entity_poly.entity_id
_entity_poly.type
_entity_poly.pdbx_seq_one_letter_code
_entity_poly.pdbx_strand_id
1 'polypeptide(L)'
;MKKIISIMLTCTLYFFLFGCGESSQITPQNSESVKIQDSQKTDEPADASKESVEETGGVEKIIGDWFGQTEIHTDYNDGTFDAVLSINADNTWASCVDGDFNWGTWEAASEKGNRIVLTVQYEGTDGTNEWSFEKHPDGYYYEYVHMETIEFKMTKLESEPADQIYNDWYGEITYIDKYDNEEEEAKTSISINSDGTWSSSVSGANNNGNIRYVSESGHLIILDVVYEGVDKTNQWGVVKKANGQFYYEYYHGQLIEIPINPL
;
A
#
# COMPACT_ATOMS: atom_id res chain seq x y z
N MET A 1 -26.71 -12.10 45.04
CA MET A 1 -28.09 -11.62 44.75
C MET A 1 -28.21 -11.35 43.26
N LYS A 2 -29.42 -11.40 42.68
CA LYS A 2 -29.65 -11.17 41.24
C LYS A 2 -29.74 -9.68 40.90
N LYS A 3 -29.20 -9.29 39.75
CA LYS A 3 -29.80 -8.29 38.85
C LYS A 3 -29.83 -8.88 37.44
N ILE A 4 -30.98 -8.77 36.77
CA ILE A 4 -31.30 -9.23 35.41
C ILE A 4 -32.26 -8.19 34.82
N ILE A 5 -32.44 -8.18 33.48
CA ILE A 5 -33.19 -7.23 32.61
C ILE A 5 -32.20 -6.18 32.05
N SER A 6 -31.71 -6.25 30.79
CA SER A 6 -32.28 -6.67 29.47
C SER A 6 -33.26 -5.64 28.89
N ILE A 7 -33.47 -5.42 27.59
CA ILE A 7 -33.10 -6.07 26.30
C ILE A 7 -32.63 -4.94 25.32
N MET A 8 -32.22 -5.07 24.04
CA MET A 8 -32.25 -6.12 22.98
C MET A 8 -30.79 -6.47 22.54
N LEU A 9 -30.39 -7.20 21.47
CA LEU A 9 -30.93 -7.64 20.17
C LEU A 9 -31.04 -6.53 19.09
N THR A 10 -30.63 -6.70 17.82
CA THR A 10 -30.75 -7.88 16.93
C THR A 10 -29.44 -8.43 16.34
N CYS A 11 -29.50 -9.61 15.74
CA CYS A 11 -28.38 -10.30 15.09
C CYS A 11 -28.76 -10.78 13.67
N THR A 12 -27.76 -10.81 12.79
CA THR A 12 -27.57 -11.75 11.66
C THR A 12 -28.65 -11.85 10.56
N LEU A 13 -28.20 -11.80 9.29
CA LEU A 13 -28.76 -12.68 8.25
C LEU A 13 -27.66 -13.25 7.35
N TYR A 14 -27.63 -14.58 7.23
CA TYR A 14 -26.80 -15.35 6.30
C TYR A 14 -27.52 -15.48 4.95
N PHE A 15 -26.79 -15.61 3.85
CA PHE A 15 -27.27 -16.34 2.67
C PHE A 15 -26.14 -17.08 1.95
N PHE A 16 -26.30 -18.39 1.76
CA PHE A 16 -25.47 -19.20 0.86
C PHE A 16 -26.21 -20.49 0.45
N LEU A 17 -25.92 -20.95 -0.77
CA LEU A 17 -26.17 -22.29 -1.36
C LEU A 17 -27.56 -22.65 -1.96
N PHE A 18 -27.43 -23.47 -3.02
CA PHE A 18 -28.39 -24.28 -3.78
C PHE A 18 -29.34 -23.55 -4.77
N GLY A 19 -29.45 -24.02 -6.02
CA GLY A 19 -28.76 -25.17 -6.64
C GLY A 19 -29.07 -25.39 -8.13
N CYS A 20 -28.49 -26.44 -8.72
CA CYS A 20 -28.68 -26.82 -10.13
C CYS A 20 -30.11 -27.35 -10.42
N GLY A 21 -30.57 -27.18 -11.66
CA GLY A 21 -31.82 -27.76 -12.17
C GLY A 21 -31.83 -27.85 -13.70
N GLU A 22 -31.99 -29.07 -14.22
CA GLU A 22 -31.95 -29.44 -15.64
C GLU A 22 -33.09 -28.79 -16.47
N SER A 23 -32.79 -28.18 -17.62
CA SER A 23 -32.76 -28.77 -18.98
C SER A 23 -34.13 -28.96 -19.67
N SER A 24 -34.16 -28.64 -20.97
CA SER A 24 -35.18 -29.02 -21.95
C SER A 24 -34.56 -28.89 -23.35
N GLN A 25 -34.96 -29.75 -24.30
CA GLN A 25 -34.22 -30.01 -25.55
C GLN A 25 -35.20 -30.12 -26.75
N ILE A 26 -34.67 -30.35 -27.98
CA ILE A 26 -35.38 -30.89 -29.17
C ILE A 26 -36.34 -29.88 -29.86
N THR A 27 -36.35 -29.62 -31.18
CA THR A 27 -35.61 -30.17 -32.37
C THR A 27 -35.53 -29.11 -33.51
N PRO A 28 -34.71 -29.31 -34.57
CA PRO A 28 -34.51 -28.34 -35.66
C PRO A 28 -35.32 -28.67 -36.94
N GLN A 29 -35.26 -27.79 -37.95
CA GLN A 29 -35.59 -28.13 -39.35
C GLN A 29 -34.57 -27.58 -40.38
N ASN A 30 -34.24 -28.48 -41.30
CA ASN A 30 -33.94 -28.30 -42.74
C ASN A 30 -34.44 -27.01 -43.42
N SER A 31 -33.91 -26.55 -44.56
CA SER A 31 -32.70 -26.87 -45.34
C SER A 31 -32.70 -26.03 -46.63
N GLU A 32 -31.53 -25.69 -47.21
CA GLU A 32 -31.22 -25.96 -48.63
C GLU A 32 -29.80 -25.47 -49.01
N SER A 33 -29.32 -25.90 -50.18
CA SER A 33 -27.95 -25.67 -50.65
C SER A 33 -27.90 -24.97 -52.01
N VAL A 34 -27.09 -23.92 -52.14
CA VAL A 34 -26.71 -23.34 -53.43
C VAL A 34 -25.19 -23.25 -53.52
N LYS A 35 -24.61 -23.82 -54.58
CA LYS A 35 -23.23 -23.58 -55.02
C LYS A 35 -23.24 -22.54 -56.13
N ILE A 36 -22.15 -21.78 -56.30
CA ILE A 36 -21.53 -21.54 -57.62
C ILE A 36 -20.09 -20.98 -57.47
N GLN A 37 -19.16 -21.76 -58.03
CA GLN A 37 -17.87 -21.43 -58.68
C GLN A 37 -16.78 -20.57 -58.01
N ASP A 38 -15.56 -20.97 -58.34
CA ASP A 38 -14.27 -20.43 -57.94
C ASP A 38 -13.92 -19.10 -58.62
N SER A 39 -13.04 -18.33 -57.97
CA SER A 39 -12.04 -17.54 -58.69
C SER A 39 -10.72 -17.57 -57.92
N GLN A 40 -9.63 -17.96 -58.58
CA GLN A 40 -8.30 -18.01 -57.96
C GLN A 40 -7.71 -16.60 -57.84
N LYS A 41 -7.08 -16.28 -56.71
CA LYS A 41 -5.95 -15.36 -56.72
C LYS A 41 -4.98 -15.56 -55.55
N THR A 42 -3.73 -15.86 -55.90
CA THR A 42 -2.48 -15.62 -55.14
C THR A 42 -2.48 -15.90 -53.64
N ASP A 43 -1.79 -16.99 -53.27
CA ASP A 43 -1.22 -17.13 -51.93
C ASP A 43 -0.22 -16.00 -51.66
N GLU A 44 -0.47 -15.23 -50.61
CA GLU A 44 0.50 -14.35 -49.96
C GLU A 44 0.53 -14.78 -48.49
N PRO A 45 1.70 -15.13 -47.91
CA PRO A 45 1.74 -15.70 -46.56
C PRO A 45 1.36 -14.64 -45.54
N ALA A 46 0.17 -14.78 -44.96
CA ALA A 46 -0.26 -13.97 -43.83
C ALA A 46 0.67 -14.24 -42.64
N ASP A 47 1.54 -13.27 -42.32
CA ASP A 47 2.39 -13.27 -41.13
C ASP A 47 1.51 -13.07 -39.88
N ALA A 48 0.83 -14.14 -39.50
CA ALA A 48 -0.23 -14.18 -38.50
C ALA A 48 0.25 -14.75 -37.16
N SER A 49 1.49 -14.45 -36.78
CA SER A 49 2.00 -14.71 -35.42
C SER A 49 2.87 -13.57 -34.91
N LYS A 50 2.32 -12.34 -34.91
CA LYS A 50 2.52 -11.50 -33.73
C LYS A 50 1.79 -12.17 -32.57
N GLU A 51 2.49 -13.06 -31.87
CA GLU A 51 2.15 -13.38 -30.49
C GLU A 51 2.11 -12.05 -29.74
N SER A 52 0.92 -11.63 -29.32
CA SER A 52 0.80 -10.78 -28.16
C SER A 52 1.32 -11.61 -27.00
N VAL A 53 2.60 -11.45 -26.68
CA VAL A 53 3.15 -11.91 -25.42
C VAL A 53 2.32 -11.22 -24.34
N GLU A 54 1.36 -11.95 -23.77
CA GLU A 54 0.92 -11.63 -22.41
C GLU A 54 2.20 -11.67 -21.59
N GLU A 55 2.66 -10.50 -21.15
CA GLU A 55 3.56 -10.43 -20.02
C GLU A 55 2.81 -11.07 -18.86
N THR A 56 3.03 -12.36 -18.63
CA THR A 56 2.52 -13.00 -17.43
C THR A 56 3.10 -12.22 -16.26
N GLY A 57 2.21 -11.75 -15.39
CA GLY A 57 2.60 -11.31 -14.07
C GLY A 57 3.37 -12.47 -13.42
N GLY A 58 4.48 -12.12 -12.80
CA GLY A 58 5.08 -12.93 -11.76
C GLY A 58 4.92 -12.14 -10.49
N VAL A 59 4.75 -12.80 -9.36
CA VAL A 59 4.75 -12.13 -8.05
C VAL A 59 6.06 -11.34 -7.84
N GLU A 60 7.17 -11.85 -8.39
CA GLU A 60 8.48 -11.19 -8.58
C GLU A 60 8.40 -9.78 -9.19
N LYS A 61 7.39 -9.47 -10.02
CA LYS A 61 7.20 -8.14 -10.61
C LYS A 61 6.56 -7.15 -9.64
N ILE A 62 5.81 -7.64 -8.66
CA ILE A 62 5.16 -6.84 -7.61
C ILE A 62 6.15 -6.50 -6.48
N ILE A 63 7.04 -7.42 -6.08
CA ILE A 63 8.07 -7.21 -5.05
C ILE A 63 8.94 -5.98 -5.37
N GLY A 64 9.19 -5.13 -4.37
CA GLY A 64 9.87 -3.84 -4.44
C GLY A 64 8.97 -2.67 -4.05
N ASP A 65 9.49 -1.45 -4.23
CA ASP A 65 8.83 -0.21 -3.78
C ASP A 65 8.08 0.52 -4.90
N TRP A 66 7.00 1.20 -4.53
CA TRP A 66 6.03 1.83 -5.41
C TRP A 66 5.60 3.20 -4.87
N PHE A 67 5.40 4.16 -5.76
CA PHE A 67 4.88 5.49 -5.44
C PHE A 67 3.63 5.82 -6.25
N GLY A 68 2.65 6.46 -5.62
CA GLY A 68 1.47 7.02 -6.27
C GLY A 68 1.05 8.32 -5.59
N GLN A 69 0.31 9.15 -6.31
CA GLN A 69 -0.28 10.38 -5.81
C GLN A 69 -1.71 10.49 -6.33
N THR A 70 -2.64 10.97 -5.50
CA THR A 70 -4.05 11.13 -5.89
C THR A 70 -4.66 12.37 -5.24
N GLU A 71 -5.66 12.98 -5.88
CA GLU A 71 -6.40 14.13 -5.35
C GLU A 71 -7.75 13.63 -4.81
N ILE A 72 -8.02 13.91 -3.54
CA ILE A 72 -9.15 13.38 -2.77
C ILE A 72 -10.07 14.53 -2.39
N HIS A 73 -11.37 14.35 -2.59
CA HIS A 73 -12.42 15.29 -2.17
C HIS A 73 -13.64 14.52 -1.65
N THR A 74 -13.69 14.24 -0.34
CA THR A 74 -14.77 13.48 0.31
C THR A 74 -15.28 14.19 1.57
N ASP A 75 -16.26 13.61 2.27
CA ASP A 75 -16.73 14.11 3.57
C ASP A 75 -15.70 13.89 4.70
N TYR A 76 -14.61 13.15 4.44
CA TYR A 76 -13.60 12.75 5.43
C TYR A 76 -12.18 13.23 5.10
N ASN A 77 -11.83 13.30 3.81
CA ASN A 77 -10.49 13.58 3.31
C ASN A 77 -10.56 14.62 2.18
N ASP A 78 -9.74 15.68 2.23
CA ASP A 78 -9.69 16.72 1.21
C ASP A 78 -8.24 17.18 0.98
N GLY A 79 -7.74 17.07 -0.25
CA GLY A 79 -6.37 17.46 -0.63
C GLY A 79 -5.64 16.45 -1.54
N THR A 80 -4.36 16.71 -1.80
CA THR A 80 -3.48 15.80 -2.56
C THR A 80 -2.75 14.88 -1.59
N PHE A 81 -2.92 13.56 -1.74
CA PHE A 81 -2.28 12.55 -0.90
C PHE A 81 -1.16 11.83 -1.68
N ASP A 82 -0.01 11.65 -1.04
CA ASP A 82 1.07 10.78 -1.49
C ASP A 82 0.94 9.39 -0.84
N ALA A 83 1.21 8.33 -1.61
CA ALA A 83 1.36 6.97 -1.11
C ALA A 83 2.70 6.36 -1.55
N VAL A 84 3.44 5.79 -0.59
CA VAL A 84 4.52 4.84 -0.85
C VAL A 84 4.08 3.46 -0.34
N LEU A 85 4.16 2.45 -1.19
CA LEU A 85 3.89 1.04 -0.86
C LEU A 85 5.17 0.23 -1.10
N SER A 86 5.56 -0.58 -0.13
CA SER A 86 6.74 -1.44 -0.16
C SER A 86 6.32 -2.89 0.03
N ILE A 87 6.76 -3.77 -0.88
CA ILE A 87 6.46 -5.20 -0.87
C ILE A 87 7.77 -6.00 -0.83
N ASN A 88 8.14 -6.59 0.30
CA ASN A 88 9.37 -7.39 0.41
C ASN A 88 9.13 -8.85 -0.04
N ALA A 89 10.21 -9.53 -0.43
CA ALA A 89 10.19 -10.95 -0.84
C ALA A 89 9.91 -11.93 0.31
N ASP A 90 10.07 -11.52 1.57
CA ASP A 90 9.86 -12.32 2.78
C ASP A 90 8.40 -12.40 3.26
N ASN A 91 7.45 -12.04 2.38
CA ASN A 91 6.02 -11.85 2.66
C ASN A 91 5.67 -10.67 3.58
N THR A 92 6.60 -9.80 3.97
CA THR A 92 6.28 -8.54 4.67
C THR A 92 5.94 -7.40 3.70
N TRP A 93 5.09 -6.47 4.12
CA TRP A 93 4.82 -5.22 3.41
C TRP A 93 4.65 -4.05 4.38
N ALA A 94 4.81 -2.84 3.85
CA ALA A 94 4.49 -1.59 4.53
C ALA A 94 4.00 -0.51 3.56
N SER A 95 3.26 0.46 4.07
CA SER A 95 2.95 1.69 3.34
C SER A 95 3.02 2.92 4.24
N CYS A 96 3.34 4.06 3.62
CA CYS A 96 3.08 5.39 4.15
C CYS A 96 2.06 6.08 3.24
N VAL A 97 0.95 6.57 3.78
CA VAL A 97 -0.06 7.35 3.05
C VAL A 97 -0.31 8.66 3.79
N ASP A 98 0.18 9.76 3.23
CA ASP A 98 0.28 11.09 3.87
C ASP A 98 0.79 11.05 5.34
N GLY A 99 1.75 10.15 5.62
CA GLY A 99 2.32 9.94 6.94
C GLY A 99 1.57 8.95 7.84
N ASP A 100 0.43 8.39 7.44
CA ASP A 100 -0.15 7.23 8.13
C ASP A 100 0.62 5.96 7.76
N PHE A 101 1.23 5.33 8.76
CA PHE A 101 2.09 4.16 8.60
C PHE A 101 1.32 2.87 8.90
N ASN A 102 1.33 1.95 7.93
CA ASN A 102 0.68 0.67 8.02
C ASN A 102 1.63 -0.44 7.54
N TRP A 103 1.49 -1.65 8.07
CA TRP A 103 2.36 -2.79 7.75
C TRP A 103 1.66 -4.11 8.02
N GLY A 104 2.28 -5.20 7.55
CA GLY A 104 1.86 -6.55 7.89
C GLY A 104 2.42 -7.59 6.92
N THR A 105 1.56 -8.52 6.52
CA THR A 105 1.91 -9.69 5.68
C THR A 105 1.09 -9.71 4.40
N TRP A 106 1.68 -10.13 3.28
CA TRP A 106 1.00 -10.21 1.98
C TRP A 106 1.05 -11.62 1.38
N GLU A 107 0.02 -11.96 0.59
CA GLU A 107 -0.03 -13.20 -0.19
C GLU A 107 -0.57 -13.00 -1.61
N ALA A 108 -0.22 -13.92 -2.51
CA ALA A 108 -0.62 -13.88 -3.91
C ALA A 108 -2.04 -14.40 -4.13
N ALA A 109 -3.00 -13.49 -4.31
CA ALA A 109 -4.41 -13.80 -4.57
C ALA A 109 -4.69 -14.31 -6.01
N SER A 110 -3.65 -14.50 -6.83
CA SER A 110 -3.76 -15.01 -8.20
C SER A 110 -2.49 -15.75 -8.64
N GLU A 111 -2.64 -16.89 -9.33
CA GLU A 111 -1.50 -17.66 -9.88
C GLU A 111 -0.68 -16.85 -10.91
N LYS A 112 -1.33 -15.92 -11.62
CA LYS A 112 -0.67 -14.96 -12.53
C LYS A 112 0.03 -13.81 -11.81
N GLY A 113 0.09 -13.77 -10.47
CA GLY A 113 0.75 -12.70 -9.71
C GLY A 113 0.27 -11.29 -10.07
N ASN A 114 -0.98 -11.14 -10.54
CA ASN A 114 -1.56 -9.86 -10.95
C ASN A 114 -2.23 -9.13 -9.78
N ARG A 115 -2.54 -9.85 -8.69
CA ARG A 115 -3.20 -9.34 -7.48
C ARG A 115 -2.55 -9.97 -6.25
N ILE A 116 -2.21 -9.15 -5.27
CA ILE A 116 -1.88 -9.58 -3.91
C ILE A 116 -2.92 -9.05 -2.91
N VAL A 117 -3.13 -9.78 -1.82
CA VAL A 117 -3.87 -9.31 -0.64
C VAL A 117 -2.85 -8.88 0.41
N LEU A 118 -3.13 -7.76 1.06
CA LEU A 118 -2.31 -7.11 2.07
C LEU A 118 -3.06 -7.21 3.41
N THR A 119 -2.64 -8.10 4.30
CA THR A 119 -3.18 -8.17 5.66
C THR A 119 -2.48 -7.12 6.53
N VAL A 120 -3.23 -6.13 7.01
CA VAL A 120 -2.74 -5.11 7.95
C VAL A 120 -2.68 -5.70 9.36
N GLN A 121 -1.59 -5.41 10.08
CA GLN A 121 -1.40 -5.82 11.48
C GLN A 121 -1.44 -4.58 12.39
N TYR A 122 -2.37 -4.58 13.36
CA TYR A 122 -2.52 -3.50 14.33
C TYR A 122 -2.09 -3.95 15.73
N GLU A 123 -1.14 -3.24 16.34
CA GLU A 123 -0.65 -3.58 17.68
C GLU A 123 -1.77 -3.55 18.75
N GLY A 124 -1.76 -4.56 19.62
CA GLY A 124 -2.70 -4.66 20.74
C GLY A 124 -4.13 -5.08 20.37
N THR A 125 -4.41 -5.50 19.14
CA THR A 125 -5.75 -5.98 18.73
C THR A 125 -5.70 -7.29 17.94
N ASP A 126 -6.74 -8.12 18.06
CA ASP A 126 -6.98 -9.27 17.17
C ASP A 126 -7.59 -8.84 15.81
N GLY A 127 -7.54 -7.55 15.47
CA GLY A 127 -8.12 -6.99 14.26
C GLY A 127 -7.15 -7.02 13.08
N THR A 128 -7.61 -7.55 11.95
CA THR A 128 -6.90 -7.50 10.67
C THR A 128 -7.81 -6.89 9.61
N ASN A 129 -7.31 -5.88 8.89
CA ASN A 129 -7.94 -5.40 7.66
C ASN A 129 -7.26 -6.06 6.46
N GLU A 130 -8.03 -6.28 5.38
CA GLU A 130 -7.51 -6.76 4.10
C GLU A 130 -7.58 -5.61 3.09
N TRP A 131 -6.41 -5.21 2.58
CA TRP A 131 -6.23 -4.27 1.47
C TRP A 131 -5.74 -5.04 0.23
N SER A 132 -5.68 -4.41 -0.94
CA SER A 132 -5.16 -5.09 -2.14
C SER A 132 -4.28 -4.22 -3.02
N PHE A 133 -3.44 -4.89 -3.80
CA PHE A 133 -2.59 -4.28 -4.82
C PHE A 133 -2.69 -5.11 -6.11
N GLU A 134 -3.18 -4.48 -7.19
CA GLU A 134 -3.63 -5.18 -8.41
C GLU A 134 -3.18 -4.53 -9.73
N LYS A 135 -2.91 -5.38 -10.74
CA LYS A 135 -2.58 -5.01 -12.13
C LYS A 135 -3.86 -4.80 -12.95
N HIS A 136 -4.27 -3.55 -13.07
CA HIS A 136 -5.33 -3.13 -14.00
C HIS A 136 -4.74 -3.03 -15.43
N PRO A 137 -5.55 -2.91 -16.51
CA PRO A 137 -5.01 -2.86 -17.88
C PRO A 137 -3.98 -1.74 -18.13
N ASP A 138 -4.10 -0.62 -17.42
CA ASP A 138 -3.38 0.64 -17.66
C ASP A 138 -2.42 1.07 -16.54
N GLY A 139 -2.27 0.26 -15.48
CA GLY A 139 -1.40 0.56 -14.33
C GLY A 139 -1.30 -0.57 -13.31
N TYR A 140 -0.70 -0.29 -12.16
CA TYR A 140 -0.99 -1.01 -10.92
C TYR A 140 -1.74 -0.07 -9.98
N TYR A 141 -2.59 -0.61 -9.12
CA TYR A 141 -3.45 0.15 -8.21
C TYR A 141 -3.36 -0.41 -6.79
N TYR A 142 -3.29 0.50 -5.81
CA TYR A 142 -3.26 0.20 -4.38
C TYR A 142 -4.56 0.72 -3.73
N GLU A 143 -5.30 -0.18 -3.07
CA GLU A 143 -6.50 0.14 -2.28
C GLU A 143 -6.10 0.40 -0.82
N TYR A 144 -5.83 1.65 -0.46
CA TYR A 144 -5.71 2.07 0.94
C TYR A 144 -7.11 2.25 1.54
N VAL A 145 -7.32 1.91 2.82
CA VAL A 145 -8.65 2.06 3.46
C VAL A 145 -8.56 2.77 4.80
N HIS A 146 -8.97 4.04 4.83
CA HIS A 146 -9.03 4.88 6.02
C HIS A 146 -10.38 5.61 6.05
N MET A 147 -11.32 5.10 6.86
CA MET A 147 -12.76 5.44 6.87
C MET A 147 -13.50 5.11 5.56
N GLU A 148 -12.85 5.26 4.41
CA GLU A 148 -13.29 4.89 3.06
C GLU A 148 -12.13 4.27 2.26
N THR A 149 -12.42 3.66 1.11
CA THR A 149 -11.39 3.12 0.20
C THR A 149 -10.88 4.21 -0.74
N ILE A 150 -9.57 4.36 -0.81
CA ILE A 150 -8.85 5.33 -1.65
C ILE A 150 -7.95 4.55 -2.61
N GLU A 151 -8.17 4.72 -3.92
CA GLU A 151 -7.37 4.08 -4.96
C GLU A 151 -6.17 4.98 -5.36
N PHE A 152 -4.95 4.47 -5.20
CA PHE A 152 -3.73 5.10 -5.71
C PHE A 152 -3.24 4.38 -6.96
N LYS A 153 -3.03 5.13 -8.06
CA LYS A 153 -2.35 4.59 -9.25
C LYS A 153 -0.85 4.59 -9.02
N MET A 154 -0.23 3.41 -8.99
CA MET A 154 1.15 3.23 -8.55
C MET A 154 2.12 3.08 -9.73
N THR A 155 3.29 3.72 -9.58
CA THR A 155 4.48 3.59 -10.43
C THR A 155 5.59 2.95 -9.61
N LYS A 156 6.30 1.96 -10.17
CA LYS A 156 7.40 1.29 -9.47
C LYS A 156 8.62 2.21 -9.38
N LEU A 157 9.29 2.21 -8.23
CA LEU A 157 10.54 2.95 -8.01
C LEU A 157 11.75 2.16 -8.50
N GLU A 158 12.84 2.85 -8.83
CA GLU A 158 14.12 2.21 -9.15
C GLU A 158 14.85 1.88 -7.84
N SER A 159 15.03 0.59 -7.55
CA SER A 159 15.62 0.10 -6.30
C SER A 159 16.93 0.80 -5.93
N GLU A 160 16.94 1.47 -4.78
CA GLU A 160 18.15 1.95 -4.14
C GLU A 160 18.84 0.82 -3.33
N PRO A 161 20.16 0.92 -3.06
CA PRO A 161 20.84 0.00 -2.16
C PRO A 161 20.34 0.17 -0.71
N ALA A 162 19.75 -0.89 -0.15
CA ALA A 162 19.18 -0.89 1.20
C ALA A 162 20.22 -0.75 2.34
N ASP A 163 21.52 -0.76 2.05
CA ASP A 163 22.56 -0.40 3.02
C ASP A 163 22.64 1.12 3.25
N GLN A 164 22.25 1.94 2.27
CA GLN A 164 22.20 3.42 2.39
C GLN A 164 21.11 3.92 3.34
N ILE A 165 20.20 3.05 3.78
CA ILE A 165 19.20 3.35 4.81
C ILE A 165 19.85 3.53 6.20
N TYR A 166 20.92 2.77 6.50
CA TYR A 166 21.56 2.76 7.81
C TYR A 166 22.59 3.88 7.92
N ASN A 167 22.10 5.08 8.21
CA ASN A 167 22.87 6.30 8.12
C ASN A 167 22.41 7.35 9.15
N ASP A 168 23.25 8.37 9.34
CA ASP A 168 22.91 9.61 10.03
C ASP A 168 22.35 10.64 9.03
N TRP A 169 21.25 11.30 9.40
CA TRP A 169 20.55 12.26 8.56
C TRP A 169 20.25 13.57 9.30
N TYR A 170 20.17 14.67 8.55
CA TYR A 170 19.80 16.00 9.04
C TYR A 170 18.73 16.65 8.16
N GLY A 171 17.83 17.42 8.77
CA GLY A 171 16.77 18.14 8.07
C GLY A 171 16.34 19.42 8.79
N GLU A 172 15.76 20.35 8.03
CA GLU A 172 15.14 21.57 8.56
C GLU A 172 13.82 21.83 7.83
N ILE A 173 12.80 22.26 8.56
CA ILE A 173 11.54 22.74 8.00
C ILE A 173 11.01 23.94 8.79
N THR A 174 10.33 24.84 8.10
CA THR A 174 9.51 25.89 8.70
C THR A 174 8.04 25.48 8.56
N TYR A 175 7.30 25.46 9.67
CA TYR A 175 5.92 24.96 9.74
C TYR A 175 5.07 25.86 10.63
N ILE A 176 3.74 25.66 10.62
CA ILE A 176 2.82 26.38 11.51
C ILE A 176 2.47 25.49 12.70
N ASP A 177 2.68 25.95 13.93
CA ASP A 177 2.30 25.20 15.13
C ASP A 177 0.77 25.15 15.29
N LYS A 178 0.26 24.00 15.71
CA LYS A 178 -1.19 23.71 15.80
C LYS A 178 -1.87 24.26 17.06
N TYR A 179 -1.11 24.63 18.08
CA TYR A 179 -1.62 25.11 19.36
C TYR A 179 -1.65 26.63 19.47
N ASP A 180 -0.68 27.35 18.91
CA ASP A 180 -0.65 28.82 18.91
C ASP A 180 -0.79 29.49 17.53
N ASN A 181 -0.62 28.75 16.43
CA ASN A 181 -0.65 29.25 15.05
C ASN A 181 0.50 30.25 14.75
N GLU A 182 1.63 30.14 15.43
CA GLU A 182 2.87 30.83 15.06
C GLU A 182 3.73 29.98 14.08
N GLU A 183 4.73 30.62 13.46
CA GLU A 183 5.62 30.01 12.46
C GLU A 183 6.92 29.54 13.15
N GLU A 184 7.11 28.21 13.24
CA GLU A 184 8.23 27.58 13.94
C GLU A 184 9.28 26.98 12.97
N GLU A 185 10.56 26.99 13.37
CA GLU A 185 11.62 26.19 12.75
C GLU A 185 11.80 24.85 13.50
N ALA A 186 11.53 23.73 12.82
CA ALA A 186 11.93 22.40 13.28
C ALA A 186 13.28 22.01 12.66
N LYS A 187 14.25 21.65 13.50
CA LYS A 187 15.56 21.11 13.06
C LYS A 187 15.68 19.68 13.56
N THR A 188 15.85 18.72 12.64
CA THR A 188 15.95 17.29 12.96
C THR A 188 17.34 16.74 12.70
N SER A 189 17.77 15.84 13.58
CA SER A 189 18.81 14.84 13.29
C SER A 189 18.26 13.46 13.61
N ILE A 190 18.43 12.48 12.72
CA ILE A 190 18.00 11.09 12.94
C ILE A 190 19.09 10.10 12.54
N SER A 191 19.34 9.11 13.39
CA SER A 191 20.26 8.00 13.19
C SER A 191 19.49 6.70 13.02
N ILE A 192 19.73 5.97 11.93
CA ILE A 192 19.16 4.64 11.67
C ILE A 192 20.28 3.59 11.75
N ASN A 193 20.22 2.71 12.75
CA ASN A 193 21.33 1.79 13.05
C ASN A 193 21.09 0.38 12.48
N SER A 194 22.16 -0.25 11.98
CA SER A 194 22.13 -1.61 11.44
C SER A 194 21.99 -2.73 12.50
N ASP A 195 21.90 -2.38 13.78
CA ASP A 195 21.51 -3.28 14.87
C ASP A 195 19.99 -3.34 15.10
N GLY A 196 19.20 -2.58 14.33
CA GLY A 196 17.75 -2.51 14.44
C GLY A 196 17.22 -1.39 15.34
N THR A 197 18.10 -0.52 15.86
CA THR A 197 17.71 0.65 16.67
C THR A 197 17.68 1.94 15.85
N TRP A 198 17.03 2.98 16.38
CA TRP A 198 17.09 4.34 15.83
C TRP A 198 16.95 5.40 16.95
N SER A 199 17.35 6.64 16.64
CA SER A 199 17.12 7.79 17.52
C SER A 199 16.95 9.10 16.73
N SER A 200 16.01 9.96 17.13
CA SER A 200 15.81 11.30 16.58
C SER A 200 16.02 12.40 17.64
N SER A 201 16.31 13.61 17.17
CA SER A 201 16.19 14.86 17.93
C SER A 201 15.55 15.93 17.05
N VAL A 202 14.28 16.27 17.29
CA VAL A 202 13.58 17.40 16.64
C VAL A 202 13.55 18.58 17.59
N SER A 203 14.27 19.66 17.27
CA SER A 203 14.39 20.90 18.07
C SER A 203 14.71 20.70 19.56
N GLY A 204 15.32 19.56 19.92
CA GLY A 204 15.67 19.18 21.30
C GLY A 204 14.70 18.23 22.00
N ALA A 205 13.55 17.90 21.39
CA ALA A 205 12.78 16.72 21.76
C ALA A 205 13.52 15.47 21.24
N ASN A 206 13.95 14.59 22.14
CA ASN A 206 14.75 13.41 21.79
C ASN A 206 13.88 12.15 21.87
N ASN A 207 13.93 11.32 20.83
CA ASN A 207 13.16 10.08 20.74
C ASN A 207 14.07 8.93 20.31
N ASN A 208 13.62 7.69 20.54
CA ASN A 208 14.31 6.48 20.09
C ASN A 208 13.36 5.28 20.05
N GLY A 209 13.85 4.20 19.47
CA GLY A 209 13.21 2.89 19.56
C GLY A 209 13.81 1.89 18.61
N ASN A 210 12.94 1.06 18.02
CA ASN A 210 13.32 -0.06 17.16
C ASN A 210 12.79 0.16 15.73
N ILE A 211 13.45 -0.43 14.75
CA ILE A 211 12.97 -0.45 13.38
C ILE A 211 11.86 -1.51 13.27
N ARG A 212 10.68 -1.14 12.79
CA ARG A 212 9.56 -2.06 12.54
C ARG A 212 9.72 -2.78 11.21
N TYR A 213 10.08 -2.02 10.17
CA TYR A 213 10.12 -2.46 8.78
C TYR A 213 11.24 -1.75 8.03
N VAL A 214 11.88 -2.45 7.10
CA VAL A 214 12.81 -1.90 6.11
C VAL A 214 12.42 -2.45 4.74
N SER A 215 12.26 -1.57 3.76
CA SER A 215 12.07 -1.94 2.36
C SER A 215 13.34 -2.53 1.74
N GLU A 216 13.23 -3.68 1.09
CA GLU A 216 14.33 -4.29 0.32
C GLU A 216 14.82 -3.40 -0.85
N SER A 217 13.97 -2.54 -1.39
CA SER A 217 14.30 -1.58 -2.46
C SER A 217 14.70 -0.18 -1.97
N GLY A 218 14.77 0.03 -0.65
CA GLY A 218 15.43 1.18 -0.05
C GLY A 218 14.60 2.46 0.15
N HIS A 219 13.29 2.48 -0.14
CA HIS A 219 12.47 3.70 -0.09
C HIS A 219 11.57 3.89 1.15
N LEU A 220 11.40 2.89 2.03
CA LEU A 220 10.52 2.99 3.20
C LEU A 220 11.11 2.32 4.46
N ILE A 221 11.10 3.07 5.56
CA ILE A 221 11.38 2.57 6.92
C ILE A 221 10.19 2.92 7.81
N ILE A 222 9.70 1.96 8.60
CA ILE A 222 8.79 2.23 9.72
C ILE A 222 9.55 2.07 11.03
N LEU A 223 9.31 2.98 11.97
CA LEU A 223 10.03 3.17 13.21
C LEU A 223 9.05 3.08 14.40
N ASP A 224 9.29 2.11 15.29
CA ASP A 224 8.59 1.99 16.57
C ASP A 224 9.15 3.03 17.55
N VAL A 225 8.32 3.91 18.10
CA VAL A 225 8.73 4.82 19.19
C VAL A 225 8.54 4.15 20.56
N VAL A 226 9.62 4.09 21.35
CA VAL A 226 9.62 3.50 22.69
C VAL A 226 9.41 4.58 23.75
N TYR A 227 8.20 4.61 24.35
CA TYR A 227 7.90 5.43 25.52
C TYR A 227 7.90 4.59 26.80
N GLU A 228 8.57 5.05 27.87
CA GLU A 228 8.55 4.37 29.15
C GLU A 228 7.13 4.33 29.76
N GLY A 229 6.56 3.12 29.88
CA GLY A 229 5.30 2.89 30.59
C GLY A 229 4.01 3.15 29.80
N VAL A 230 4.06 3.13 28.47
CA VAL A 230 2.87 3.26 27.60
C VAL A 230 2.75 2.02 26.69
N ASP A 231 1.62 1.32 26.76
CA ASP A 231 1.31 0.16 25.89
C ASP A 231 0.91 0.58 24.45
N LYS A 232 1.52 1.64 23.91
CA LYS A 232 1.25 2.18 22.57
C LYS A 232 2.53 2.66 21.91
N THR A 233 2.88 1.98 20.83
CA THR A 233 3.90 2.41 19.88
C THR A 233 3.30 3.49 18.97
N ASN A 234 3.84 4.71 18.99
CA ASN A 234 3.64 5.61 17.85
C ASN A 234 4.48 5.08 16.69
N GLN A 235 3.93 5.08 15.48
CA GLN A 235 4.67 4.72 14.27
C GLN A 235 5.11 6.00 13.55
N TRP A 236 6.41 6.10 13.30
CA TRP A 236 7.05 7.14 12.49
C TRP A 236 7.80 6.48 11.34
N GLY A 237 8.42 7.24 10.46
CA GLY A 237 9.13 6.63 9.35
C GLY A 237 9.97 7.58 8.50
N VAL A 238 10.86 6.96 7.73
CA VAL A 238 11.64 7.63 6.68
C VAL A 238 11.10 7.14 5.33
N VAL A 239 10.80 8.09 4.44
CA VAL A 239 10.17 7.84 3.14
C VAL A 239 10.99 8.53 2.06
N LYS A 240 11.43 7.77 1.05
CA LYS A 240 12.12 8.31 -0.12
C LYS A 240 11.17 8.34 -1.32
N LYS A 241 10.77 9.54 -1.71
CA LYS A 241 9.90 9.84 -2.83
C LYS A 241 10.74 10.35 -4.02
N ALA A 242 10.16 10.44 -5.21
CA ALA A 242 10.86 10.96 -6.39
C ALA A 242 11.27 12.45 -6.30
N ASN A 243 10.73 13.20 -5.32
CA ASN A 243 11.03 14.60 -5.03
C ASN A 243 11.97 14.84 -3.83
N GLY A 244 12.33 13.80 -3.06
CA GLY A 244 13.20 13.95 -1.88
C GLY A 244 13.11 12.78 -0.89
N GLN A 245 13.86 12.90 0.21
CA GLN A 245 13.78 11.98 1.34
C GLN A 245 13.22 12.74 2.54
N PHE A 246 12.31 12.11 3.27
CA PHE A 246 11.52 12.77 4.31
C PHE A 246 11.43 11.92 5.57
N TYR A 247 11.49 12.56 6.73
CA TYR A 247 11.25 11.95 8.04
C TYR A 247 9.94 12.49 8.60
N TYR A 248 9.02 11.59 8.94
CA TYR A 248 7.72 11.91 9.52
C TYR A 248 7.74 11.70 11.04
N GLU A 249 7.53 12.76 11.83
CA GLU A 249 7.46 12.70 13.30
C GLU A 249 6.17 13.35 13.84
N TYR A 250 5.58 12.77 14.91
CA TYR A 250 4.50 13.42 15.66
C TYR A 250 5.06 14.47 16.64
N TYR A 251 5.38 15.65 16.12
CA TYR A 251 5.85 16.80 16.89
C TYR A 251 4.70 17.76 17.23
N HIS A 252 4.69 18.31 18.46
CA HIS A 252 3.66 19.25 18.94
C HIS A 252 2.19 18.87 18.59
N GLY A 253 1.82 17.60 18.73
CA GLY A 253 0.42 17.15 18.53
C GLY A 253 -0.09 17.20 17.09
N GLN A 254 0.82 17.31 16.12
CA GLN A 254 0.59 17.11 14.70
C GLN A 254 1.68 16.23 14.09
N LEU A 255 1.46 15.78 12.86
CA LEU A 255 2.44 15.04 12.09
C LEU A 255 3.18 16.06 11.20
N ILE A 256 4.51 16.04 11.22
CA ILE A 256 5.33 16.91 10.36
C ILE A 256 6.20 16.07 9.42
N GLU A 257 6.17 16.41 8.13
CA GLU A 257 7.05 15.86 7.10
C GLU A 257 8.31 16.73 7.00
N ILE A 258 9.45 16.26 7.53
CA ILE A 258 10.72 17.01 7.53
C ILE A 258 11.60 16.51 6.38
N PRO A 259 12.04 17.34 5.42
CA PRO A 259 12.98 16.93 4.39
C PRO A 259 14.36 16.66 4.99
N ILE A 260 14.94 15.49 4.73
CA ILE A 260 16.22 15.04 5.28
C ILE A 260 17.28 14.79 4.21
N ASN A 261 18.55 14.91 4.60
CA ASN A 261 19.74 14.67 3.80
C ASN A 261 20.78 13.90 4.63
N PRO A 262 21.68 13.12 4.01
CA PRO A 262 22.83 12.52 4.71
C PRO A 262 23.70 13.58 5.44
N LEU A 263 24.26 13.20 6.59
CA LEU A 263 25.24 13.99 7.36
C LEU A 263 26.70 13.83 6.87
#